data_AF-A0A3D4QR17-F1
#
_entry.id   AF-A0A3D4QR17-F1
#
_cell.length_a   1.000
_cell.length_b   1.000
_cell.length_c   1.000
_cell.angle_alpha   90.00
_cell.angle_beta   90.00
_cell.angle_gamma   90.00
#
_symmetry.space_group_name_H-M   'P 1'
#
loop_
_entity.id
_entity.type
_entity.pdbx_description
1 polymer ?
#
loop_
_entity_poly.entity_id
_entity_poly.type
_entity_poly.pdbx_seq_one_letter_code
_entity_poly.pdbx_strand_id
1 'polypeptide(L)' 'MTKKTKKILTLPAVENQLLELRAGDMVELSGTILTGRDAAHKRMMEYLDKGEALPFDIVNQ' A
#
# COMPACT_ATOMS: atom_id res chain seq x y z
N MET A 1 -17.60 26.09 6.87
CA MET A 1 -17.27 24.67 7.15
C MET A 1 -17.44 23.88 5.86
N THR A 2 -16.39 23.75 5.05
CA THR A 2 -16.42 22.93 3.84
C THR A 2 -16.31 21.46 4.24
N LYS A 3 -17.37 20.68 3.98
CA LYS A 3 -17.34 19.21 4.13
C LYS A 3 -16.20 18.66 3.26
N LYS A 4 -15.09 18.21 3.86
CA LYS A 4 -14.12 17.38 3.15
C LYS A 4 -14.84 16.08 2.78
N THR A 5 -15.07 15.86 1.50
CA THR A 5 -15.68 14.64 0.97
C THR A 5 -14.74 13.47 1.28
N LYS A 6 -15.16 12.56 2.16
CA LYS A 6 -14.40 11.38 2.56
C LYS A 6 -14.34 10.40 1.37
N LYS A 7 -13.14 10.04 0.92
CA LYS A 7 -12.94 9.04 -0.14
C LYS A 7 -12.76 7.66 0.50
N ILE A 8 -13.42 6.64 -0.02
CA ILE A 8 -13.29 5.26 0.46
C ILE A 8 -12.55 4.47 -0.61
N LEU A 9 -11.48 3.80 -0.22
CA LEU A 9 -10.68 2.95 -1.09
C LEU A 9 -10.79 1.50 -0.62
N THR A 10 -11.13 0.60 -1.54
CA THR A 10 -11.08 -0.84 -1.29
C THR A 10 -9.75 -1.40 -1.77
N LEU A 11 -9.10 -2.20 -0.92
CA LEU A 11 -7.79 -2.78 -1.20
C LEU A 11 -7.92 -4.22 -1.72
N PRO A 12 -7.08 -4.65 -2.68
CA PRO A 12 -6.00 -3.89 -3.33
C PRO A 12 -6.55 -2.77 -4.24
N ALA A 13 -5.94 -1.60 -4.16
CA ALA A 13 -6.40 -0.42 -4.88
C ALA A 13 -6.15 -0.54 -6.39
N VAL A 14 -7.08 -0.09 -7.22
CA VAL A 14 -6.84 0.08 -8.66
C VAL A 14 -6.12 1.41 -8.95
N GLU A 15 -5.17 1.40 -9.87
CA GLU A 15 -4.33 2.55 -10.20
C GLU A 15 -5.13 3.83 -10.50
N ASN A 16 -6.24 3.71 -11.25
CA ASN A 16 -7.10 4.85 -11.58
C ASN A 16 -7.67 5.55 -10.33
N GLN A 17 -8.02 4.80 -9.27
CA GLN A 17 -8.53 5.40 -8.03
C GLN A 17 -7.43 6.13 -7.25
N LEU A 18 -6.19 5.63 -7.33
CA LEU A 18 -5.02 6.27 -6.70
C LEU A 18 -4.66 7.59 -7.40
N LEU A 19 -4.74 7.62 -8.73
CA LEU A 19 -4.46 8.81 -9.55
C LEU A 19 -5.42 9.99 -9.28
N GLU A 20 -6.61 9.71 -8.75
CA GLU A 20 -7.60 10.74 -8.36
C GLU A 20 -7.31 11.38 -7.00
N LEU A 21 -6.39 10.84 -6.19
CA LEU A 21 -6.07 11.34 -4.86
C LEU A 21 -5.23 12.61 -4.93
N ARG A 22 -5.52 13.56 -4.03
CA ARG A 22 -4.74 14.78 -3.86
C ARG A 22 -4.22 14.90 -2.43
N ALA A 23 -3.09 15.58 -2.27
CA ALA A 23 -2.54 15.88 -0.95
C ALA A 23 -3.58 16.62 -0.10
N GLY A 24 -3.85 16.11 1.11
CA GLY A 24 -4.83 16.67 2.04
C GLY A 24 -6.23 16.06 1.96
N ASP A 25 -6.45 15.11 1.04
CA ASP A 25 -7.66 14.28 1.01
C ASP A 25 -7.73 13.38 2.25
N MET A 26 -8.94 13.21 2.79
CA MET A 26 -9.21 12.22 3.82
C MET A 26 -9.68 10.93 3.16
N VAL A 27 -8.94 9.85 3.39
CA VAL A 27 -9.20 8.54 2.80
C VAL A 27 -9.49 7.53 3.89
N GLU A 28 -10.51 6.70 3.70
CA GLU A 28 -10.76 5.48 4.47
C GLU A 28 -10.35 4.28 3.63
N LEU A 29 -9.54 3.39 4.21
CA LEU A 29 -9.09 2.16 3.58
C LEU A 29 -9.92 0.99 4.10
N SER A 30 -10.41 0.15 3.19
CA SER A 30 -11.18 -1.05 3.51
C SER A 30 -10.60 -2.26 2.77
N GLY A 31 -10.20 -3.29 3.50
CA GLY A 31 -9.62 -4.50 2.92
C GLY A 31 -8.46 -5.02 3.76
N THR A 32 -7.60 -5.82 3.12
CA THR A 32 -6.42 -6.40 3.77
C THR A 32 -5.19 -5.55 3.48
N ILE A 33 -4.38 -5.31 4.52
CA ILE A 33 -3.11 -4.57 4.43
C ILE A 33 -2.01 -5.48 4.95
N LEU A 34 -0.96 -5.67 4.15
CA LEU A 34 0.29 -6.26 4.63
C LEU A 34 1.05 -5.21 5.42
N THR A 35 1.49 -5.55 6.63
CA THR A 35 2.26 -4.64 7.49
C THR A 35 3.70 -5.09 7.56
N GLY A 36 4.61 -4.12 7.52
CA GLY A 36 6.04 -4.34 7.57
C GLY A 36 6.74 -3.11 8.13
N ARG A 37 7.85 -3.32 8.82
CA ARG A 37 8.72 -2.26 9.36
C ARG A 37 10.18 -2.60 9.05
N ASP A 38 11.10 -2.06 9.83
CA ASP A 38 12.55 -2.17 9.70
C ASP A 38 13.03 -3.60 9.43
N ALA A 39 12.64 -4.57 10.26
CA ALA A 39 13.08 -5.96 10.11
C ALA A 39 12.48 -6.65 8.87
N ALA A 40 11.26 -6.28 8.46
CA ALA A 40 10.65 -6.83 7.25
C ALA A 40 11.36 -6.29 6.01
N HIS A 41 11.62 -4.97 5.95
CA HIS A 41 12.39 -4.36 4.86
C HIS A 41 13.81 -4.91 4.78
N LYS A 42 14.50 -5.07 5.91
CA LYS A 42 15.85 -5.64 5.93
C LYS A 42 15.89 -7.06 5.34
N ARG A 43 14.97 -7.93 5.76
CA ARG A 43 14.88 -9.29 5.18
C ARG A 43 14.54 -9.25 3.70
N MET A 44 13.60 -8.40 3.28
CA MET A 44 13.25 -8.27 1.86
C MET A 44 14.48 -7.90 1.01
N MET A 45 15.31 -6.97 1.48
CA MET A 45 16.57 -6.62 0.82
C MET A 45 17.57 -7.79 0.80
N GLU A 46 17.72 -8.53 1.90
CA GLU A 46 18.61 -9.70 1.96
C GLU A 46 18.23 -10.79 0.94
N TYR A 47 16.94 -11.01 0.67
CA TYR A 47 16.48 -11.93 -0.37
C TYR A 47 16.83 -11.41 -1.76
N LEU A 48 16.60 -10.12 -2.02
CA LEU A 48 16.92 -9.48 -3.31
C LEU A 48 18.43 -9.52 -3.60
N ASP A 49 19.27 -9.23 -2.61
CA ASP A 49 20.73 -9.26 -2.74
C ASP A 49 21.25 -10.66 -3.06
N LYS A 50 20.55 -11.70 -2.60
CA LYS A 50 20.85 -13.11 -2.91
C LYS A 50 20.24 -13.59 -4.22
N GLY A 51 19.40 -12.78 -4.88
CA GLY A 51 18.63 -13.20 -6.05
C GLY A 51 17.57 -14.25 -5.74
N GLU A 52 17.12 -14.34 -4.49
CA GLU A 52 16.08 -15.27 -4.03
C GLU A 52 14.69 -14.64 -4.17
N ALA A 53 13.68 -15.48 -4.39
CA ALA A 53 12.29 -15.03 -4.41
C ALA A 53 11.80 -14.69 -2.99
N LEU A 54 10.99 -13.64 -2.87
CA LEU A 54 10.37 -13.29 -1.59
C LEU A 54 9.44 -14.41 -1.10
N PRO A 55 9.28 -14.58 0.23
CA PRO A 55 8.46 -15.64 0.80
C PRO A 55 6.94 -15.44 0.60
N PHE A 56 6.53 -14.31 0.01
CA PHE A 56 5.17 -13.99 -0.38
C PHE A 56 5.18 -12.95 -1.50
N ASP A 57 4.08 -12.89 -2.25
CA ASP A 57 3.90 -11.90 -3.32
C ASP A 57 3.51 -10.54 -2.73
N ILE A 58 4.15 -9.49 -3.22
CA ILE A 58 3.89 -8.09 -2.86
C ILE A 58 3.50 -7.24 -4.07
N VAL A 59 3.40 -7.84 -5.26
CA VAL A 59 3.00 -7.14 -6.47
C VAL A 59 1.56 -6.65 -6.31
N ASN A 60 1.34 -5.36 -6.56
CA ASN A 60 0.05 -4.67 -6.41
C ASN A 60 -0.59 -4.84 -5.02
N GLN A 61 0.23 -4.88 -3.97
CA GLN A 61 -0.22 -4.72 -2.57
C GLN A 61 -0.18 -3.26 -2.12
#